data_AF-U2B723-F1
#
_entry.id   AF-U2B723-F1
#
_cell.length_a   1.000
_cell.length_b   1.000
_cell.length_c   1.000
_cell.angle_alpha   90.00
_cell.angle_beta   90.00
_cell.angle_gamma   90.00
#
_symmetry.space_group_name_H-M   'P 1'
#
loop_
_entity.id
_entity.type
_entity.pdbx_description
1 polymer ?
#
loop_
_entity_poly.entity_id
_entity_poly.type
_entity_poly.pdbx_seq_one_letter_code
_entity_poly.pdbx_strand_id
1 'polypeptide(L)'
;MRALLIAAALLLGACASPLPKPDPQQAWVDLYAPAGDLLMADRLDRKRWPDGRYFQVGPGAHELLVRLQFEASRGGMGFNSEPLLLTCELRLRYDQFAAGQRYRVEARSMAMTAQAWLYDEQRNVLARGKVMRCGTAI
;
A
#
# COMPACT_ATOMS: atom_id res chain seq x y z
N MET A 1 -43.79 -5.23 -11.40
CA MET A 1 -42.82 -5.98 -10.55
C MET A 1 -41.38 -5.89 -11.06
N ARG A 2 -41.10 -5.93 -12.38
CA ARG A 2 -39.73 -5.76 -12.92
C ARG A 2 -39.08 -4.38 -12.69
N ALA A 3 -39.87 -3.29 -12.69
CA ALA A 3 -39.35 -1.95 -12.48
C ALA A 3 -38.89 -1.68 -11.03
N LEU A 4 -39.42 -2.42 -10.04
CA LEU A 4 -39.05 -2.30 -8.63
C LEU A 4 -37.66 -2.90 -8.33
N LEU A 5 -37.20 -3.86 -9.14
CA LEU A 5 -35.90 -4.50 -8.96
C LEU A 5 -34.74 -3.63 -9.44
N ILE A 6 -34.97 -2.74 -10.42
CA ILE A 6 -33.94 -1.83 -10.96
C ILE A 6 -33.70 -0.66 -10.01
N ALA A 7 -34.74 -0.17 -9.33
CA ALA A 7 -34.62 0.90 -8.34
C ALA A 7 -33.87 0.45 -7.06
N ALA A 8 -34.00 -0.82 -6.67
CA ALA A 8 -33.29 -1.37 -5.52
C ALA A 8 -31.78 -1.53 -5.76
N ALA A 9 -31.35 -1.75 -7.00
CA ALA A 9 -29.94 -1.91 -7.35
C ALA A 9 -29.14 -0.58 -7.29
N LEU A 10 -29.81 0.56 -7.45
CA LEU A 10 -29.19 1.90 -7.37
C LEU A 10 -28.90 2.37 -5.94
N LEU A 11 -29.46 1.70 -4.94
CA LEU A 11 -29.24 2.00 -3.51
C LEU A 11 -28.03 1.27 -2.93
N LEU A 12 -27.39 0.37 -3.70
CA LEU A 12 -26.11 -0.26 -3.35
C LEU A 12 -24.94 0.69 -3.66
N GLY A 13 -25.08 1.97 -3.26
CA GLY A 13 -23.98 2.94 -3.32
C GLY A 13 -22.79 2.35 -2.58
N ALA A 14 -21.73 2.06 -3.33
CA ALA A 14 -20.50 1.47 -2.82
C ALA A 14 -20.05 2.25 -1.58
N CYS A 15 -19.90 1.59 -0.42
CA CYS A 15 -19.51 2.21 0.85
C CYS A 15 -18.07 2.77 0.86
N ALA A 16 -17.44 2.91 -0.30
CA ALA A 16 -16.12 3.49 -0.44
C ALA A 16 -16.26 4.96 -0.87
N SER A 17 -15.81 5.88 -0.01
CA SER A 17 -15.65 7.28 -0.40
C SER A 17 -14.72 7.37 -1.61
N PRO A 18 -15.02 8.26 -2.57
CA PRO A 18 -14.18 8.43 -3.75
C PRO A 18 -12.77 8.82 -3.32
N LEU A 19 -11.77 8.37 -4.08
CA LEU A 19 -10.41 8.90 -3.93
C LEU A 19 -10.45 10.41 -4.23
N PRO A 20 -9.66 11.22 -3.52
CA PRO A 20 -9.57 12.64 -3.83
C PRO A 20 -9.00 12.84 -5.22
N LYS A 21 -9.35 13.97 -5.82
CA LYS A 21 -8.75 14.40 -7.09
C LYS A 21 -7.24 14.62 -6.86
N PRO A 22 -6.34 14.03 -7.67
CA PRO A 22 -4.91 14.30 -7.58
C PRO A 22 -4.60 15.79 -7.77
N ASP A 23 -3.72 16.33 -6.93
CA ASP A 23 -3.15 17.67 -7.06
C ASP A 23 -2.02 17.65 -8.11
N PRO A 24 -2.13 18.42 -9.22
CA PRO A 24 -1.09 18.44 -10.25
C PRO A 24 0.25 19.01 -9.78
N GLN A 25 0.30 19.70 -8.63
CA GLN A 25 1.55 20.19 -8.03
C GLN A 25 2.27 19.14 -7.20
N GLN A 26 1.67 17.96 -7.03
CA GLN A 26 2.22 16.85 -6.26
C GLN A 26 2.39 15.62 -7.14
N ALA A 27 3.30 14.73 -6.71
CA ALA A 27 3.41 13.38 -7.22
C ALA A 27 2.31 12.50 -6.63
N TRP A 28 1.73 11.64 -7.44
CA TRP A 28 0.81 10.61 -6.97
C TRP A 28 1.53 9.27 -6.84
N VAL A 29 1.42 8.63 -5.68
CA VAL A 29 2.03 7.31 -5.42
C VAL A 29 0.94 6.28 -5.17
N ASP A 30 0.77 5.38 -6.13
CA ASP A 30 -0.12 4.23 -6.01
C ASP A 30 0.52 3.13 -5.15
N LEU A 31 -0.31 2.34 -4.47
CA LEU A 31 0.14 1.21 -3.66
C LEU A 31 -0.33 -0.09 -4.29
N TYR A 32 0.54 -1.09 -4.33
CA TYR A 32 0.23 -2.41 -4.84
C TYR A 32 0.86 -3.52 -3.99
N ALA A 33 0.07 -4.56 -3.74
CA ALA A 33 0.54 -5.84 -3.25
C ALA A 33 -0.17 -6.98 -3.98
N PRO A 34 0.40 -8.20 -3.99
CA PRO A 34 -0.29 -9.39 -4.47
C PRO A 34 -1.64 -9.60 -3.77
N ALA A 35 -2.55 -10.30 -4.45
CA ALA A 35 -3.84 -10.65 -3.85
C ALA A 35 -3.64 -11.47 -2.56
N GLY A 36 -4.44 -11.18 -1.54
CA GLY A 36 -4.31 -11.76 -0.19
C GLY A 36 -3.48 -10.92 0.78
N ASP A 37 -2.61 -10.04 0.27
CA ASP A 37 -1.86 -9.08 1.06
C ASP A 37 -2.56 -7.71 1.06
N LEU A 38 -2.35 -6.92 2.11
CA LEU A 38 -2.84 -5.56 2.24
C LEU A 38 -1.67 -4.59 2.42
N LEU A 39 -1.49 -3.68 1.45
CA LEU A 39 -0.50 -2.60 1.54
C LEU A 39 -1.19 -1.27 1.81
N MET A 40 -0.71 -0.57 2.83
CA MET A 40 -1.24 0.73 3.23
C MET A 40 -0.15 1.78 3.40
N ALA A 41 -0.45 3.02 3.01
CA ALA A 41 0.30 4.20 3.41
C ALA A 41 0.14 4.44 4.91
N ASP A 42 1.25 4.66 5.63
CA ASP A 42 1.23 4.95 7.06
C ASP A 42 1.80 6.34 7.38
N ARG A 43 2.99 6.69 6.85
CA ARG A 43 3.62 7.99 7.09
C ARG A 43 4.28 8.58 5.87
N LEU A 44 4.19 9.91 5.76
CA LEU A 44 5.00 10.73 4.87
C LEU A 44 5.90 11.61 5.74
N ASP A 45 7.21 11.51 5.56
CA ASP A 45 8.21 12.28 6.31
C ASP A 45 8.02 12.22 7.83
N ARG A 46 7.78 11.00 8.34
CA ARG A 46 7.53 10.68 9.76
C ARG A 46 6.19 11.17 10.31
N LYS A 47 5.39 11.91 9.52
CA LYS A 47 4.04 12.35 9.90
C LYS A 47 3.01 11.32 9.48
N ARG A 48 2.01 11.07 10.35
CA ARG A 48 0.91 10.15 10.05
C ARG A 48 0.17 10.60 8.80
N TRP A 49 -0.02 9.66 7.87
CA TRP A 49 -0.74 9.90 6.64
C TRP A 49 -2.23 9.56 6.82
N PRO A 50 -3.16 10.41 6.36
CA PRO A 50 -4.57 10.28 6.68
C PRO A 50 -5.32 9.24 5.83
N ASP A 51 -4.83 8.89 4.64
CA ASP A 51 -5.50 7.95 3.74
C ASP A 51 -4.55 6.83 3.32
N GLY A 52 -4.80 5.60 3.80
CA GLY A 52 -3.95 4.45 3.56
C GLY A 52 -3.87 3.98 2.11
N ARG A 53 -4.67 4.52 1.18
CA ARG A 53 -4.80 3.99 -0.18
C ARG A 53 -3.76 4.54 -1.18
N TYR A 54 -3.11 5.66 -0.88
CA TYR A 54 -2.17 6.36 -1.77
C TYR A 54 -1.26 7.31 -0.98
N PHE A 55 -0.25 7.90 -1.63
CA PHE A 55 0.37 9.16 -1.17
C PHE A 55 0.21 10.27 -2.20
N GLN A 56 0.09 11.51 -1.73
CA GLN A 56 0.37 12.72 -2.49
C GLN A 56 1.62 13.37 -1.88
N VAL A 57 2.64 13.54 -2.71
CA VAL A 57 4.00 13.86 -2.27
C VAL A 57 4.47 15.12 -2.98
N GLY A 58 5.04 16.07 -2.24
CA GLY A 58 5.63 17.27 -2.85
C GLY A 58 6.82 16.92 -3.75
N PRO A 59 7.26 17.85 -4.61
CA PRO A 59 8.50 17.68 -5.35
C PRO A 59 9.72 17.64 -4.41
N GLY A 60 10.69 16.78 -4.71
CA GLY A 60 11.94 16.64 -3.98
C GLY A 60 12.05 15.37 -3.15
N ALA A 61 12.76 15.47 -2.03
CA ALA A 61 13.16 14.32 -1.23
C ALA A 61 12.16 13.99 -0.13
N HIS A 62 11.70 12.73 -0.13
CA HIS A 62 10.67 12.26 0.79
C HIS A 62 10.93 10.84 1.29
N GLU A 63 10.48 10.57 2.51
CA GLU A 63 10.42 9.24 3.10
C GLU A 63 8.97 8.76 3.17
N LEU A 64 8.71 7.62 2.53
CA LEU A 64 7.43 6.91 2.60
C LEU A 64 7.55 5.74 3.57
N LEU A 65 6.63 5.67 4.54
CA LEU A 65 6.46 4.49 5.37
C LEU A 65 5.15 3.80 4.99
N VAL A 66 5.25 2.54 4.58
CA VAL A 66 4.09 1.69 4.26
C VAL A 66 4.03 0.48 5.19
N ARG A 67 2.82 -0.03 5.39
CA ARG A 67 2.54 -1.25 6.16
C ARG A 67 2.03 -2.32 5.21
N LEU A 68 2.76 -3.43 5.10
CA LEU A 68 2.30 -4.63 4.41
C LEU A 68 1.79 -5.63 5.45
N GLN A 69 0.54 -6.02 5.35
CA GLN A 69 -0.09 -7.05 6.17
C GLN A 69 -0.35 -8.29 5.32
N PHE A 70 0.04 -9.47 5.79
CA PHE A 70 -0.06 -10.73 5.06
C PHE A 70 -0.10 -11.93 6.00
N GLU A 71 -0.64 -13.05 5.54
CA GLU A 71 -0.58 -14.31 6.27
C GLU A 71 0.74 -15.06 5.97
N ALA A 72 1.43 -15.46 7.03
CA ALA A 72 2.67 -16.22 6.94
C ALA A 72 2.53 -17.59 7.60
N SER A 73 3.14 -18.61 7.01
CA SER A 73 3.24 -19.93 7.62
C SER A 73 4.39 -19.97 8.63
N ARG A 74 4.11 -20.42 9.86
CA ARG A 74 5.16 -20.80 10.82
C ARG A 74 5.75 -22.12 10.34
N GLY A 75 6.82 -22.09 9.55
CA GLY A 75 7.42 -23.27 8.89
C GLY A 75 7.82 -24.43 9.84
N GLY A 76 6.84 -25.22 10.27
CA GLY A 76 6.98 -26.44 11.04
C GLY A 76 6.45 -27.64 10.25
N MET A 77 7.07 -28.81 10.44
CA MET A 77 6.77 -30.08 9.74
C MET A 77 5.40 -30.70 10.10
N GLY A 78 4.35 -29.91 10.28
CA GLY A 78 3.01 -30.40 10.61
C GLY A 78 1.92 -29.62 9.88
N PHE A 79 0.93 -30.35 9.36
CA PHE A 79 -0.25 -29.83 8.65
C PHE A 79 -1.19 -28.94 9.50
N ASN A 80 -0.81 -28.61 10.74
CA ASN A 80 -1.67 -27.99 11.75
C ASN A 80 -1.15 -26.63 12.24
N SER A 81 -0.20 -25.99 11.56
CA SER A 81 0.24 -24.65 11.95
C SER A 81 -0.79 -23.61 11.52
N GLU A 82 -1.47 -22.97 12.47
CA GLU A 82 -2.32 -21.81 12.17
C GLU A 82 -1.51 -20.70 11.48
N PRO A 83 -2.03 -20.10 10.40
CA PRO A 83 -1.38 -18.99 9.72
C PRO A 83 -1.23 -17.80 10.67
N LEU A 84 -0.10 -17.12 10.56
CA LEU A 84 0.22 -15.94 11.35
C LEU A 84 -0.02 -14.69 10.53
N LEU A 85 -0.92 -13.83 11.00
CA LEU A 85 -1.07 -12.51 10.42
C LEU A 85 0.13 -11.63 10.82
N LEU A 86 1.02 -11.37 9.87
CA LEU A 86 2.17 -10.49 10.06
C LEU A 86 1.88 -9.11 9.48
N THR A 87 2.39 -8.08 10.14
CA THR A 87 2.51 -6.75 9.54
C THR A 87 3.96 -6.32 9.54
N CYS A 88 4.45 -5.89 8.39
CA CYS A 88 5.77 -5.33 8.18
C CYS A 88 5.70 -3.84 7.87
N GLU A 89 6.51 -3.04 8.55
CA GLU A 89 6.77 -1.65 8.17
C GLU A 89 7.95 -1.57 7.23
N LEU A 90 7.72 -0.93 6.09
CA LEU A 90 8.68 -0.79 5.01
C LEU A 90 8.91 0.70 4.77
N ARG A 91 10.17 1.12 4.85
CA ARG A 91 10.59 2.50 4.58
C ARG A 91 11.19 2.61 3.19
N LEU A 92 10.66 3.50 2.36
CA LEU A 92 11.23 3.88 1.07
C LEU A 92 11.70 5.34 1.13
N ARG A 93 12.86 5.63 0.55
CA ARG A 93 13.38 7.00 0.40
C ARG A 93 13.69 7.25 -1.06
N TYR A 94 13.27 8.40 -1.55
CA TYR A 94 13.56 8.84 -2.91
C TYR A 94 13.64 10.36 -2.94
N ASP A 95 14.64 10.87 -3.66
CA ASP A 95 15.05 12.28 -3.56
C ASP A 95 14.46 13.17 -4.66
N GLN A 96 13.78 12.56 -5.64
CA GLN A 96 13.45 13.19 -6.91
C GLN A 96 11.97 12.99 -7.28
N PHE A 97 11.07 13.04 -6.29
CA PHE A 97 9.64 13.14 -6.61
C PHE A 97 9.40 14.42 -7.41
N ALA A 98 8.49 14.36 -8.37
CA ALA A 98 8.22 15.46 -9.30
C ALA A 98 6.70 15.67 -9.44
N ALA A 99 6.29 16.93 -9.52
CA ALA A 99 4.90 17.33 -9.66
C ALA A 99 4.26 16.69 -10.91
N GLY A 100 3.02 16.22 -10.78
CA GLY A 100 2.24 15.63 -11.86
C GLY A 100 2.72 14.24 -12.31
N GLN A 101 3.80 13.71 -11.74
CA GLN A 101 4.29 12.37 -12.05
C GLN A 101 3.56 11.29 -11.24
N ARG A 102 3.53 10.08 -11.81
CA ARG A 102 2.99 8.89 -11.16
C ARG A 102 4.10 7.96 -10.75
N TYR A 103 3.98 7.44 -9.54
CA TYR A 103 4.87 6.44 -8.98
C TYR A 103 4.04 5.29 -8.42
N ARG A 104 4.69 4.16 -8.18
CA ARG A 104 4.06 3.03 -7.51
C ARG A 104 4.99 2.42 -6.46
N VAL A 105 4.50 2.27 -5.25
CA VAL A 105 5.10 1.37 -4.26
C VAL A 105 4.50 -0.02 -4.48
N GLU A 106 5.34 -1.01 -4.75
CA GLU A 106 4.94 -2.41 -4.71
C GLU A 106 5.61 -3.08 -3.51
N ALA A 107 4.86 -3.85 -2.74
CA ALA A 107 5.39 -4.67 -1.67
C ALA A 107 4.88 -6.11 -1.79
N ARG A 108 5.71 -7.07 -1.41
CA ARG A 108 5.36 -8.49 -1.39
C ARG A 108 5.87 -9.17 -0.13
N SER A 109 5.10 -10.13 0.37
CA SER A 109 5.52 -11.04 1.41
C SER A 109 6.66 -11.95 0.94
N MET A 110 7.53 -12.34 1.88
CA MET A 110 8.57 -13.34 1.70
C MET A 110 8.76 -14.10 3.01
N ALA A 111 8.17 -15.29 3.10
CA ALA A 111 8.14 -16.08 4.34
C ALA A 111 7.62 -15.27 5.53
N MET A 112 8.48 -14.92 6.51
CA MET A 112 8.13 -14.15 7.71
C MET A 112 8.56 -12.67 7.62
N THR A 113 8.85 -12.18 6.43
CA THR A 113 9.28 -10.80 6.15
C THR A 113 8.64 -10.28 4.87
N ALA A 114 9.04 -9.09 4.41
CA ALA A 114 8.56 -8.48 3.19
C ALA A 114 9.69 -7.80 2.39
N GLN A 115 9.40 -7.48 1.14
CA GLN A 115 10.23 -6.63 0.28
C GLN A 115 9.36 -5.53 -0.32
N ALA A 116 9.96 -4.38 -0.63
CA ALA A 116 9.28 -3.27 -1.28
C ALA A 116 10.17 -2.59 -2.32
N TRP A 117 9.54 -1.99 -3.33
CA TRP A 117 10.19 -1.16 -4.35
C TRP A 117 9.32 0.05 -4.66
N LEU A 118 9.98 1.14 -5.02
CA LEU A 118 9.36 2.30 -5.65
C LEU A 118 9.66 2.26 -7.15
N TYR A 119 8.64 2.42 -7.96
CA TYR A 119 8.73 2.49 -9.41
C TYR A 119 8.27 3.84 -9.95
N ASP A 120 8.86 4.26 -11.07
CA ASP A 120 8.25 5.25 -11.96
C ASP A 120 7.13 4.62 -12.82
N GLU A 121 6.52 5.44 -13.69
CA GLU A 121 5.48 5.03 -14.61
C GLU A 121 5.98 4.01 -15.67
N GLN A 122 7.28 4.04 -16.01
CA GLN A 122 7.92 3.11 -16.93
C GLN A 122 8.37 1.81 -16.27
N ARG A 123 8.05 1.61 -14.98
CA ARG A 123 8.42 0.43 -14.17
C ARG A 123 9.93 0.31 -13.90
N ASN A 124 10.68 1.39 -13.98
CA ASN A 124 12.06 1.41 -13.49
C ASN A 124 12.07 1.45 -11.97
N VAL A 125 12.98 0.69 -11.34
CA VAL A 125 13.15 0.71 -9.88
C VAL A 125 13.93 1.97 -9.48
N LEU A 126 13.26 2.86 -8.74
CA LEU A 126 13.85 4.11 -8.23
C LEU A 126 14.44 3.93 -6.82
N ALA A 127 13.79 3.11 -6.00
CA ALA A 127 14.24 2.83 -4.64
C ALA A 127 13.83 1.43 -4.19
N ARG A 128 14.59 0.87 -3.25
CA ARG A 128 14.24 -0.37 -2.53
C ARG A 128 13.85 -0.04 -1.10
N GLY A 129 12.78 -0.67 -0.63
CA GLY A 129 12.28 -0.51 0.73
C GLY A 129 13.16 -1.24 1.74
N LYS A 130 13.39 -0.60 2.88
CA LYS A 130 14.03 -1.20 4.06
C LYS A 130 12.95 -1.71 5.01
N VAL A 131 13.04 -2.97 5.41
CA VAL A 131 12.22 -3.52 6.49
C VAL A 131 12.65 -2.89 7.80
N MET A 132 11.74 -2.19 8.46
CA MET A 132 11.98 -1.55 9.74
C MET A 132 11.63 -2.46 10.90
N ARG A 133 10.48 -3.13 10.80
CA ARG A 133 9.97 -4.12 11.75
C ARG A 133 8.95 -5.03 11.08
N CYS A 134 8.86 -6.26 11.54
CA CYS A 134 7.82 -7.23 11.16
C CYS A 134 7.36 -7.97 12.41
N GLY A 135 6.06 -8.15 12.58
CA GLY A 135 5.52 -8.89 13.72
C GLY A 135 4.00 -8.92 13.74
N THR A 136 3.47 -9.63 14.74
CA THR A 136 2.02 -9.76 15.00
C THR A 136 1.45 -8.63 15.85
N ALA A 137 2.32 -7.93 16.58
CA ALA A 137 1.98 -6.79 17.43
C ALA A 137 2.92 -5.63 17.10
N ILE A 138 2.49 -4.75 16.20
CA ILE A 138 3.22 -3.53 15.80
C ILE A 138 2.36 -2.27 15.94
#